data_AF-A0A6M4NSJ2-F1
#
_entry.id   AF-A0A6M4NSJ2-F1
#
_cell.length_a   1.000
_cell.length_b   1.000
_cell.length_c   1.000
_cell.angle_alpha   90.00
_cell.angle_beta   90.00
_cell.angle_gamma   90.00
#
_symmetry.space_group_name_H-M   'P 1'
#
loop_
_entity.id
_entity.type
_entity.pdbx_description
1 polymer ?
#
loop_
_entity_poly.entity_id
_entity_poly.type
_entity_poly.pdbx_seq_one_letter_code
_entity_poly.pdbx_strand_id
1 'polypeptide(L)'
;MNAFYYGINLGWIAGIFLALFIVGGILAASMCAIPQKYQSRFNAGNTFIWSSLAAVVGLAGILPILIMTVSMDDLEAGKHWHTECKLMEVNIRDGAFSEPVNRLDCAGVIINVPSEKYYRYISEWQLYKAKNK
;
A
#
# COMPACT_ATOMS: atom_id res chain seq x y z
N MET A 1 5.90 7.78 -0.25
CA MET A 1 4.78 6.97 0.28
C MET A 1 5.34 6.16 1.43
N ASN A 2 4.78 6.30 2.64
CA ASN A 2 5.16 5.45 3.76
C ASN A 2 4.15 4.30 3.81
N ALA A 3 4.65 3.09 3.63
CA ALA A 3 3.83 1.89 3.47
C ALA A 3 4.44 0.80 4.35
N PHE A 4 3.72 0.38 5.39
CA PHE A 4 4.21 -0.57 6.38
C PHE A 4 3.58 -1.94 6.16
N TYR A 5 4.42 -2.97 6.21
CA TYR A 5 3.97 -4.35 6.26
C TYR A 5 4.85 -5.11 7.24
N TYR A 6 4.23 -5.77 8.22
CA TYR A 6 4.92 -6.47 9.29
C TYR A 6 5.93 -5.57 10.02
N GLY A 7 5.58 -4.30 10.22
CA GLY A 7 6.42 -3.27 10.84
C GLY A 7 7.63 -2.79 10.02
N ILE A 8 7.76 -3.18 8.74
CA ILE A 8 8.83 -2.72 7.83
C ILE A 8 8.29 -1.67 6.87
N ASN A 9 9.02 -0.57 6.68
CA ASN A 9 8.69 0.41 5.65
C ASN A 9 9.08 -0.11 4.26
N LEU A 10 8.08 -0.50 3.46
CA LEU A 10 8.18 -0.91 2.06
C LEU A 10 7.98 0.25 1.08
N GLY A 11 7.83 1.49 1.57
CA GLY A 11 7.58 2.67 0.75
C GLY A 11 8.65 2.93 -0.32
N TRP A 12 9.90 2.62 -0.02
CA TRP A 12 11.01 2.73 -0.99
C TRP A 12 10.90 1.69 -2.11
N ILE A 13 10.45 0.47 -1.80
CA ILE A 13 10.20 -0.59 -2.79
C ILE A 13 9.02 -0.21 -3.69
N ALA A 14 7.95 0.32 -3.11
CA ALA A 14 6.81 0.87 -3.86
C ALA A 14 7.28 1.94 -4.85
N GLY A 15 8.18 2.82 -4.42
CA GLY A 15 8.81 3.84 -5.27
C GLY A 15 9.61 3.25 -6.44
N ILE A 16 10.36 2.17 -6.22
CA ILE A 16 11.10 1.47 -7.29
C ILE A 16 10.15 0.89 -8.34
N PHE A 17 9.10 0.18 -7.91
CA PHE A 17 8.14 -0.38 -8.87
C PHE A 17 7.37 0.70 -9.63
N LEU A 18 7.05 1.82 -8.98
CA LEU A 18 6.43 2.98 -9.64
C LEU A 18 7.37 3.61 -10.67
N ALA A 19 8.65 3.74 -10.35
CA ALA A 19 9.65 4.21 -11.32
C ALA A 19 9.77 3.25 -12.52
N LEU A 20 9.80 1.94 -12.29
CA LEU A 20 9.84 0.93 -13.35
C LEU A 20 8.60 1.02 -14.27
N PHE A 21 7.41 1.21 -13.69
CA PHE A 21 6.19 1.37 -14.45
C PHE A 21 6.23 2.62 -15.35
N ILE A 22 6.59 3.78 -14.78
CA ILE A 22 6.61 5.05 -15.49
C ILE A 22 7.70 5.05 -16.57
N VAL A 23 8.93 4.68 -16.21
CA VAL A 23 10.07 4.69 -17.15
C VAL A 23 9.85 3.65 -18.26
N GLY A 24 9.41 2.44 -17.92
CA GLY A 24 9.08 1.41 -18.90
C GLY A 24 7.97 1.85 -19.84
N GLY A 25 6.90 2.46 -19.33
CA GLY A 25 5.79 2.98 -20.13
C GLY A 25 6.21 4.10 -21.08
N ILE A 26 7.01 5.07 -20.60
CA ILE A 26 7.52 6.18 -21.43
C ILE A 26 8.43 5.63 -22.54
N LEU A 27 9.34 4.71 -22.23
CA LEU A 27 10.25 4.12 -23.21
C LEU A 27 9.47 3.34 -24.28
N ALA A 28 8.50 2.51 -23.88
CA ALA A 28 7.66 1.78 -24.81
C ALA A 28 6.86 2.72 -25.74
N ALA A 29 6.23 3.76 -25.18
CA ALA A 29 5.47 4.75 -25.95
C ALA A 29 6.35 5.55 -26.92
N SER A 30 7.57 5.91 -26.49
CA SER A 30 8.50 6.66 -27.33
C SER A 30 8.90 5.88 -28.59
N MET A 31 8.98 4.55 -28.52
CA MET A 31 9.29 3.70 -29.67
C MET A 31 8.20 3.70 -30.75
N CYS A 32 6.93 3.92 -30.36
CA CYS A 32 5.82 4.07 -31.31
C CYS A 32 5.84 5.40 -32.06
N ALA A 33 6.49 6.42 -31.50
CA ALA A 33 6.58 7.76 -32.09
C ALA A 33 7.85 7.99 -32.93
N ILE A 34 8.87 7.11 -32.82
CA ILE A 34 10.15 7.25 -33.52
C ILE A 34 10.02 6.82 -34.99
N PRO A 35 10.49 7.63 -35.96
CA PRO A 35 10.44 7.27 -37.38
C PRO A 35 11.33 6.06 -37.71
N GLN A 36 10.85 5.23 -38.63
CA GLN A 36 11.43 3.92 -39.01
C GLN A 36 12.94 3.96 -39.33
N LYS A 37 13.44 5.10 -39.82
CA LYS A 37 14.86 5.33 -40.16
C LYS A 37 15.80 5.26 -38.93
N TYR A 38 15.30 5.49 -37.72
CA TYR A 38 16.06 5.40 -36.48
C TYR A 38 15.79 4.10 -35.69
N GLN A 39 14.81 3.29 -36.08
CA GLN A 39 14.43 2.07 -35.36
C GLN A 39 15.53 0.99 -35.37
N SER A 40 16.30 0.88 -36.46
CA SER A 40 17.44 -0.05 -36.56
C SER A 40 18.59 0.31 -35.62
N ARG A 41 18.76 1.60 -35.30
CA ARG A 41 19.84 2.09 -34.42
C ARG A 41 19.59 1.77 -32.95
N PHE A 42 18.33 1.62 -32.54
CA PHE A 42 17.94 1.35 -31.15
C PHE A 42 17.48 -0.08 -30.90
N ASN A 43 17.61 -0.97 -31.90
CA ASN A 43 17.02 -2.31 -31.86
C ASN A 43 15.58 -2.28 -31.33
N ALA A 44 14.74 -1.45 -31.97
CA ALA A 44 13.46 -0.98 -31.43
C ALA A 44 12.54 -2.11 -30.97
N GLY A 45 12.53 -3.25 -31.65
CA GLY A 45 11.73 -4.42 -31.23
C GLY A 45 12.15 -4.98 -29.87
N ASN A 46 13.45 -5.20 -29.66
CA ASN A 46 13.97 -5.72 -28.39
C ASN A 46 13.75 -4.72 -27.24
N THR A 47 14.03 -3.44 -27.48
CA THR A 47 13.84 -2.40 -26.46
C THR A 47 12.37 -2.19 -26.11
N PHE A 48 11.46 -2.31 -27.08
CA PHE A 48 10.01 -2.29 -26.84
C PHE A 48 9.57 -3.45 -25.95
N ILE A 49 10.08 -4.67 -26.19
CA ILE A 49 9.76 -5.85 -25.39
C ILE A 49 10.24 -5.67 -23.94
N TRP A 50 11.50 -5.28 -23.73
CA TRP A 50 12.05 -5.11 -22.38
C TRP A 50 11.40 -3.97 -21.60
N SER A 51 11.08 -2.85 -22.27
CA SER A 51 10.40 -1.72 -21.62
C SER A 51 8.95 -2.06 -21.25
N SER A 52 8.24 -2.75 -22.13
CA SER A 52 6.88 -3.24 -21.85
C SER A 52 6.88 -4.24 -20.69
N LEU A 53 7.84 -5.18 -20.67
CA LEU A 53 8.00 -6.14 -19.58
C LEU A 53 8.30 -5.44 -18.26
N ALA A 54 9.21 -4.46 -18.24
CA ALA A 54 9.52 -3.67 -17.06
C ALA A 54 8.30 -2.92 -16.53
N ALA A 55 7.45 -2.38 -17.42
CA ALA A 55 6.22 -1.72 -17.01
C ALA A 55 5.22 -2.69 -16.36
N VAL A 56 5.07 -3.89 -16.93
CA VAL A 56 4.19 -4.94 -16.37
C VAL A 56 4.69 -5.39 -14.99
N VAL A 57 6.00 -5.58 -14.81
CA VAL A 57 6.59 -5.92 -13.50
C VAL A 57 6.36 -4.78 -12.49
N GLY A 58 6.49 -3.52 -12.92
CA GLY A 58 6.15 -2.35 -12.10
C GLY A 58 4.72 -2.41 -11.58
N LEU A 59 3.74 -2.60 -12.45
CA LEU A 59 2.33 -2.72 -12.05
C LEU A 59 2.07 -3.92 -11.13
N ALA A 60 2.61 -5.08 -11.49
CA ALA A 60 2.45 -6.32 -10.72
C ALA A 60 3.05 -6.19 -9.31
N GLY A 61 4.11 -5.40 -9.12
CA GLY A 61 4.71 -5.13 -7.82
C GLY A 61 3.96 -4.09 -6.98
N ILE A 62 3.39 -3.05 -7.60
CA ILE A 62 2.68 -1.98 -6.87
C ILE A 62 1.36 -2.48 -6.27
N LEU A 63 0.57 -3.23 -7.04
CA LEU A 63 -0.79 -3.60 -6.62
C LEU A 63 -0.83 -4.37 -5.29
N PRO A 64 0.00 -5.42 -5.06
CA PRO A 64 0.04 -6.12 -3.78
C PRO A 64 0.50 -5.22 -2.64
N ILE A 65 1.48 -4.34 -2.88
CA ILE A 65 1.97 -3.41 -1.87
C ILE A 65 0.84 -2.49 -1.41
N LEU A 66 0.05 -1.93 -2.33
CA LEU A 66 -1.07 -1.05 -1.97
C LEU A 66 -2.16 -1.75 -1.15
N ILE A 67 -2.41 -3.04 -1.41
CA ILE A 67 -3.47 -3.79 -0.71
C ILE A 67 -3.01 -4.26 0.68
N MET A 68 -1.74 -4.66 0.79
CA MET A 68 -1.22 -5.33 1.99
C MET A 68 -0.62 -4.34 3.00
N THR A 69 -0.22 -3.15 2.57
CA THR A 69 0.45 -2.18 3.44
C THR A 69 -0.51 -1.27 4.18
N VAL A 70 -0.04 -0.78 5.32
CA VAL A 70 -0.70 0.18 6.20
C VAL A 70 0.06 1.51 6.09
N SER A 71 -0.65 2.63 5.97
CA SER A 71 -0.03 3.96 5.87
C SER A 71 0.47 4.47 7.23
N MET A 72 1.20 5.60 7.26
CA MET A 72 1.55 6.24 8.55
C MET A 72 0.32 6.69 9.34
N ASP A 73 -0.69 7.23 8.65
CA ASP A 73 -1.90 7.74 9.30
C ASP A 73 -2.68 6.57 9.93
N ASP A 74 -2.74 5.44 9.23
CA ASP A 74 -3.33 4.21 9.76
C ASP A 74 -2.54 3.65 10.96
N LEU A 75 -1.20 3.75 10.92
CA LEU A 75 -0.32 3.33 12.00
C LEU A 75 -0.50 4.22 13.25
N GLU A 76 -0.68 5.52 13.04
CA GLU A 76 -0.96 6.49 14.10
C GLU A 76 -2.36 6.28 14.70
N ALA A 77 -3.35 5.95 13.87
CA ALA A 77 -4.66 5.53 14.36
C ALA A 77 -4.55 4.26 15.22
N GLY A 78 -3.79 3.26 14.77
CA GLY A 78 -3.51 2.05 15.55
C GLY A 78 -2.83 2.34 16.89
N LYS A 79 -1.86 3.25 16.92
CA LYS A 79 -1.23 3.75 18.15
C LYS A 79 -2.27 4.35 19.08
N HIS A 80 -3.04 5.32 18.59
CA HIS A 80 -4.03 6.06 19.38
C HIS A 80 -5.08 5.10 19.99
N TRP A 81 -5.62 4.19 19.19
CA TRP A 81 -6.59 3.21 19.66
C TRP A 81 -6.03 2.25 20.71
N HIS A 82 -4.74 1.88 20.60
CA HIS A 82 -4.10 0.99 21.57
C HIS A 82 -3.71 1.69 22.88
N THR A 83 -3.30 2.97 22.83
CA THR A 83 -2.74 3.65 24.01
C THR A 83 -3.72 4.56 24.75
N GLU A 84 -4.66 5.17 24.03
CA GLU A 84 -5.52 6.24 24.58
C GLU A 84 -7.00 5.85 24.64
N CYS A 85 -7.41 4.78 23.93
CA CYS A 85 -8.79 4.33 23.91
C CYS A 85 -8.99 3.06 24.72
N LYS A 86 -10.20 2.90 25.28
CA LYS A 86 -10.67 1.70 25.95
C LYS A 86 -11.62 0.93 25.03
N LEU A 87 -11.33 -0.34 24.81
CA LEU A 87 -12.21 -1.25 24.08
C LEU A 87 -13.42 -1.58 24.95
N MET A 88 -14.62 -1.22 24.49
CA MET A 88 -15.87 -1.43 25.23
C MET A 88 -16.60 -2.69 24.74
N GLU A 89 -16.84 -2.77 23.43
CA GLU A 89 -17.56 -3.88 22.80
C GLU A 89 -16.86 -4.27 21.50
N VAL A 90 -16.88 -5.56 21.17
CA VAL A 90 -16.24 -6.11 19.97
C VAL A 90 -17.26 -6.73 19.04
N ASN A 91 -17.02 -6.63 17.72
CA ASN A 91 -17.80 -7.29 16.67
C ASN A 91 -19.30 -7.02 16.72
N ILE A 92 -19.69 -5.79 17.04
CA ILE A 92 -21.07 -5.34 16.95
C ILE A 92 -21.48 -5.39 15.47
N ARG A 93 -22.60 -6.06 15.18
CA ARG A 93 -23.22 -6.07 13.85
C ARG A 93 -24.60 -5.45 13.95
N ASP A 94 -24.83 -4.39 13.18
CA ASP A 94 -26.11 -3.68 13.10
C ASP A 94 -27.04 -4.25 12.02
N GLY A 95 -26.76 -5.47 11.51
CA GLY A 95 -27.59 -6.18 10.55
C GLY A 95 -26.89 -7.38 9.90
N ALA A 96 -27.63 -8.12 9.06
CA ALA A 96 -27.09 -9.30 8.36
C ALA A 96 -25.96 -8.97 7.35
N PHE A 97 -25.93 -7.73 6.85
CA PHE A 97 -24.97 -7.25 5.84
C PHE A 97 -24.01 -6.17 6.35
N SER A 98 -24.08 -5.80 7.64
CA SER A 98 -23.14 -4.83 8.23
C SER A 98 -21.82 -5.50 8.56
N GLU A 99 -20.72 -4.86 8.19
CA GLU A 99 -19.39 -5.26 8.66
C GLU A 99 -19.32 -5.17 10.20
N PRO A 100 -18.64 -6.10 10.87
CA PRO A 100 -18.48 -6.04 12.33
C PRO A 100 -17.64 -4.82 12.72
N VAL A 101 -18.12 -4.05 13.70
CA VAL A 101 -17.42 -2.90 14.26
C VAL A 101 -17.12 -3.11 15.75
N ASN A 102 -15.99 -2.58 16.19
CA ASN A 102 -15.61 -2.47 17.58
C ASN A 102 -15.97 -1.08 18.10
N ARG A 103 -16.56 -1.01 19.28
CA ARG A 103 -16.86 0.25 19.98
C ARG A 103 -15.73 0.57 20.95
N LEU A 104 -15.12 1.74 20.74
CA LEU A 104 -14.03 2.27 21.56
C LEU A 104 -14.52 3.50 22.30
N ASP A 105 -14.06 3.68 23.53
CA ASP A 105 -14.20 4.91 24.29
C ASP A 105 -12.82 5.58 24.40
N CYS A 106 -12.66 6.69 23.69
CA CYS A 106 -11.45 7.49 23.69
C CYS A 106 -11.71 8.77 24.50
N ALA A 107 -11.38 8.73 25.79
CA ALA A 107 -11.55 9.87 26.72
C ALA A 107 -12.98 10.46 26.78
N GLY A 108 -14.00 9.60 26.78
CA GLY A 108 -15.41 10.00 26.83
C GLY A 108 -16.05 10.17 25.46
N VAL A 109 -15.28 10.03 24.37
CA VAL A 109 -15.80 10.02 23.00
C VAL A 109 -15.90 8.58 22.52
N ILE A 110 -17.14 8.12 22.29
CA ILE A 110 -17.40 6.78 21.78
C ILE A 110 -17.30 6.79 20.26
N ILE A 111 -16.38 6.00 19.71
CA ILE A 111 -16.17 5.82 18.26
C ILE A 111 -16.39 4.35 17.87
N ASN A 112 -16.93 4.14 16.67
CA ASN A 112 -17.09 2.82 16.07
C ASN A 112 -16.03 2.62 14.99
N VAL A 113 -15.24 1.55 15.09
CA VAL A 113 -14.15 1.24 14.18
C VAL A 113 -14.36 -0.16 13.60
N PRO A 114 -14.26 -0.38 12.28
CA PRO A 114 -14.33 -1.74 11.71
C PRO A 114 -13.34 -2.69 12.39
N SER A 115 -13.82 -3.85 12.82
CA SER A 115 -13.02 -4.80 13.61
C SER A 115 -11.73 -5.19 12.90
N GLU A 116 -11.79 -5.44 11.59
CA GLU A 116 -10.63 -5.81 10.78
C GLU A 116 -9.54 -4.72 10.82
N LYS A 117 -9.92 -3.45 10.63
CA LYS A 117 -8.99 -2.32 10.69
C LYS A 117 -8.40 -2.15 12.08
N TYR A 118 -9.24 -2.26 13.11
CA TYR A 118 -8.81 -2.13 14.51
C TYR A 118 -7.67 -3.11 14.83
N TYR A 119 -7.88 -4.40 14.57
CA TYR A 119 -6.86 -5.41 14.86
C TYR A 119 -5.62 -5.28 13.98
N ARG A 120 -5.80 -5.00 12.68
CA ARG A 120 -4.68 -4.85 11.74
C ARG A 120 -3.78 -3.67 12.06
N TYR A 121 -4.35 -2.52 12.40
CA TYR A 121 -3.54 -1.31 12.62
C TYR A 121 -2.80 -1.37 13.95
N ILE A 122 -3.44 -1.91 14.99
CA ILE A 122 -2.81 -2.12 16.29
C ILE A 122 -1.65 -3.13 16.18
N SER A 123 -1.85 -4.25 15.49
CA SER A 123 -0.81 -5.27 15.34
C SER A 123 0.40 -4.74 14.56
N GLU A 124 0.17 -4.04 13.46
CA GLU A 124 1.23 -3.39 12.68
C GLU A 124 1.98 -2.33 13.49
N TRP A 125 1.28 -1.53 14.30
CA TRP A 125 1.92 -0.58 15.20
C TRP A 125 2.78 -1.25 16.26
N GLN A 126 2.31 -2.34 16.88
CA GLN A 126 3.10 -3.11 17.84
C GLN A 126 4.37 -3.69 17.20
N LEU A 127 4.26 -4.24 15.98
CA LEU A 127 5.41 -4.76 15.23
C LEU A 127 6.40 -3.65 14.85
N TYR A 128 5.90 -2.50 14.41
CA TYR A 128 6.71 -1.31 14.14
C TYR A 128 7.45 -0.86 15.40
N LYS A 129 6.75 -0.73 16.54
CA LYS A 129 7.35 -0.36 17.82
C LYS A 129 8.42 -1.35 18.28
N ALA A 130 8.19 -2.65 18.10
CA ALA A 130 9.15 -3.69 18.48
C ALA A 130 10.44 -3.64 17.65
N LYS A 131 10.36 -3.27 16.37
CA LYS A 131 11.51 -3.18 15.46
C LYS A 131 12.31 -1.88 15.58
N ASN A 132 11.69 -0.81 16.06
CA ASN A 132 12.32 0.51 16.20
C ASN A 132 12.71 0.83 17.65
N LYS A 133 12.88 -0.20 18.50
CA LYS A 133 13.32 -0.09 19.89
C LYS A 133 14.78 -0.50 20.01
#